data_AF-A0A4U8WES9-F1
#
_entry.id   AF-A0A4U8WES9-F1
#
_cell.length_a   1.000
_cell.length_b   1.000
_cell.length_c   1.000
_cell.angle_alpha   90.00
_cell.angle_beta   90.00
_cell.angle_gamma   90.00
#
_symmetry.space_group_name_H-M   'P 1'
#
loop_
_entity.id
_entity.type
_entity.pdbx_description
1 polymer ?
#
loop_
_entity_poly.entity_id
_entity_poly.type
_entity_poly.pdbx_seq_one_letter_code
_entity_poly.pdbx_strand_id
1 'polypeptide(L)'
;MQNKSPFLDTILQLRKDGSLIVYSELHQTSVKEEQDAADYLQSEFERERLNFLVDTIPFSKNAAIWAAKVVYHSAQLYLIRKDTTKDLQKLIIDFQSEKDISAIISADLTLRFLPQIYDALQVADSEDPLIKMLENILKKFHYSAVGCDLDLEGINWEKELEDKTYRKLYLERIVEKKAYPLAEIPYINQLLMAEFGMHKYIFWRELKNINN
;
A
#
# COMPACT_ATOMS: atom_id res chain seq x y z
N MET A 1 -29.69 4.54 18.30
CA MET A 1 -29.05 3.70 17.26
C MET A 1 -27.87 4.49 16.75
N GLN A 2 -26.63 4.08 17.07
CA GLN A 2 -25.45 4.72 16.49
C GLN A 2 -25.53 4.56 14.97
N ASN A 3 -25.46 5.66 14.22
CA ASN A 3 -25.15 5.62 12.79
C ASN A 3 -23.78 4.96 12.65
N LYS A 4 -23.75 3.64 12.55
CA LYS A 4 -22.53 2.91 12.21
C LYS A 4 -22.18 3.30 10.79
N SER A 5 -20.90 3.59 10.57
CA SER A 5 -20.35 4.06 9.32
C SER A 5 -19.37 2.98 8.86
N PRO A 6 -19.86 1.87 8.27
CA PRO A 6 -19.06 0.65 8.12
C PRO A 6 -17.71 0.88 7.47
N PHE A 7 -17.68 1.74 6.46
CA PHE A 7 -16.44 2.08 5.77
C PHE A 7 -15.49 2.86 6.68
N LEU A 8 -15.96 3.98 7.25
CA LEU A 8 -15.14 4.84 8.11
C LEU A 8 -14.64 4.09 9.34
N ASP A 9 -15.51 3.36 10.02
CA ASP A 9 -15.20 2.60 11.24
C ASP A 9 -14.09 1.58 10.93
N THR A 10 -14.14 0.94 9.76
CA THR A 10 -13.11 0.00 9.31
C THR A 10 -11.78 0.69 9.05
N ILE A 11 -11.77 1.84 8.37
CA ILE A 11 -10.53 2.58 8.06
C ILE A 11 -9.89 3.16 9.34
N LEU A 12 -10.69 3.67 10.26
CA LEU A 12 -10.23 4.13 11.58
C LEU A 12 -9.57 2.98 12.36
N GLN A 13 -10.23 1.84 12.44
CA GLN A 13 -9.72 0.66 13.14
C GLN A 13 -8.44 0.13 12.49
N LEU A 14 -8.39 0.07 11.15
CA LEU A 14 -7.24 -0.38 10.39
C LEU A 14 -5.99 0.45 10.70
N ARG A 15 -6.15 1.77 10.67
CA ARG A 15 -5.05 2.72 10.88
C ARG A 15 -4.56 2.76 12.32
N LYS A 16 -5.46 2.55 13.27
CA LYS A 16 -5.15 2.59 14.70
C LYS A 16 -4.50 1.29 15.19
N ASP A 17 -5.09 0.15 14.81
CA ASP A 17 -4.81 -1.13 15.44
C ASP A 17 -4.24 -2.18 14.45
N GLY A 18 -4.18 -1.86 13.15
CA GLY A 18 -3.73 -2.81 12.11
C GLY A 18 -4.72 -3.95 11.84
N SER A 19 -5.95 -3.84 12.35
CA SER A 19 -7.00 -4.85 12.24
C SER A 19 -8.23 -4.30 11.50
N LEU A 20 -8.94 -5.15 10.76
CA LEU A 20 -10.15 -4.77 10.02
C LEU A 20 -11.40 -5.27 10.72
N ILE A 21 -12.44 -4.44 10.72
CA ILE A 21 -13.82 -4.89 10.96
C ILE A 21 -14.40 -5.26 9.61
N VAL A 22 -14.85 -6.50 9.45
CA VAL A 22 -15.53 -6.94 8.23
C VAL A 22 -16.99 -7.22 8.56
N TYR A 23 -17.87 -6.51 7.87
CA TYR A 23 -19.32 -6.66 8.02
C TYR A 23 -19.81 -7.85 7.22
N SER A 24 -20.89 -8.50 7.66
CA SER A 24 -21.42 -9.75 7.08
C SER A 24 -22.14 -9.58 5.73
N GLU A 25 -22.28 -8.35 5.24
CA GLU A 25 -22.90 -8.02 3.97
C GLU A 25 -21.98 -7.10 3.16
N LEU A 26 -22.11 -7.15 1.83
CA LEU A 26 -21.43 -6.21 0.94
C LEU A 26 -22.10 -4.83 1.09
N HIS A 27 -21.38 -3.91 1.71
CA HIS A 27 -21.82 -2.53 1.86
C HIS A 27 -21.13 -1.67 0.81
N GLN A 28 -21.90 -0.89 0.06
CA GLN A 28 -21.34 0.20 -0.73
C GLN A 28 -20.98 1.37 0.19
N THR A 29 -19.93 2.10 -0.18
CA THR A 29 -19.53 3.32 0.50
C THR A 29 -20.47 4.45 0.11
N SER A 30 -20.98 5.20 1.09
CA SER A 30 -21.71 6.43 0.80
C SER A 30 -20.76 7.63 0.65
N VAL A 31 -21.19 8.66 -0.08
CA VAL A 31 -20.39 9.89 -0.30
C VAL A 31 -19.97 10.54 1.02
N LYS A 32 -20.84 10.49 2.04
CA LYS A 32 -20.52 11.02 3.36
C LYS A 32 -19.39 10.24 4.02
N GLU A 33 -19.46 8.91 3.99
CA GLU A 33 -18.39 8.06 4.56
C GLU A 33 -17.07 8.27 3.84
N GLU A 34 -17.09 8.40 2.51
CA GLU A 34 -15.90 8.69 1.72
C GLU A 34 -15.28 10.04 2.09
N GLN A 35 -16.11 11.06 2.33
CA GLN A 35 -15.67 12.38 2.78
C GLN A 35 -15.08 12.34 4.19
N ASP A 36 -15.79 11.72 5.14
CA ASP A 36 -15.33 11.60 6.53
C ASP A 36 -14.01 10.79 6.60
N ALA A 37 -13.88 9.73 5.79
CA ALA A 37 -12.66 8.93 5.71
C ALA A 37 -11.51 9.73 5.06
N ALA A 38 -11.81 10.57 4.07
CA ALA A 38 -10.80 11.43 3.46
C ALA A 38 -10.23 12.46 4.43
N ASP A 39 -11.07 13.10 5.25
CA ASP A 39 -10.64 14.09 6.23
C ASP A 39 -9.76 13.44 7.32
N TYR A 40 -10.13 12.23 7.73
CA TYR A 40 -9.30 11.40 8.60
C TYR A 40 -7.95 11.04 7.96
N LEU A 41 -7.96 10.49 6.74
CA LEU A 41 -6.74 10.10 6.03
C LEU A 41 -5.82 11.28 5.73
N GLN A 42 -6.39 12.47 5.47
CA GLN A 42 -5.61 13.69 5.34
C GLN A 42 -4.90 14.02 6.66
N SER A 43 -5.61 13.96 7.78
CA SER A 43 -5.00 14.19 9.11
C SER A 43 -3.87 13.20 9.40
N GLU A 44 -4.04 11.95 9.00
CA GLU A 44 -3.02 10.91 9.11
C GLU A 44 -1.82 11.14 8.18
N PHE A 45 -2.07 11.57 6.95
CA PHE A 45 -1.02 11.98 6.01
C PHE A 45 -0.18 13.12 6.58
N GLU A 46 -0.83 14.16 7.09
CA GLU A 46 -0.14 15.30 7.72
C GLU A 46 0.72 14.87 8.90
N ARG A 47 0.27 13.87 9.66
CA ARG A 47 1.06 13.28 10.75
C ARG A 47 2.29 12.52 10.24
N GLU A 48 2.13 11.66 9.24
CA GLU A 48 3.24 10.91 8.63
C GLU A 48 4.26 11.85 7.96
N ARG A 49 3.77 12.92 7.35
CA ARG A 49 4.55 13.95 6.64
C ARG A 49 5.55 14.69 7.52
N LEU A 50 5.31 14.77 8.83
CA LEU A 50 6.28 15.32 9.80
C LEU A 50 7.61 14.56 9.83
N ASN A 51 7.64 13.31 9.35
CA ASN A 51 8.86 12.50 9.26
C ASN A 51 9.56 12.60 7.90
N PHE A 52 9.01 13.36 6.94
CA PHE A 52 9.60 13.48 5.61
C PHE A 52 10.82 14.40 5.65
N LEU A 53 11.80 14.13 4.78
CA LEU A 53 12.97 15.01 4.65
C LEU A 53 12.59 16.42 4.19
N VAL A 54 11.58 16.51 3.33
CA VAL A 54 11.11 17.75 2.73
C VAL A 54 9.59 17.73 2.73
N ASP A 55 9.00 18.82 3.24
CA ASP A 55 7.55 18.99 3.34
C ASP A 55 6.94 19.57 2.05
N THR A 56 7.14 18.88 0.91
CA THR A 56 6.64 19.36 -0.39
C THR A 56 5.64 18.42 -1.05
N ILE A 57 5.50 17.19 -0.55
CA ILE A 57 4.59 16.21 -1.15
C ILE A 57 3.17 16.50 -0.66
N PRO A 58 2.24 16.89 -1.54
CA PRO A 58 0.87 17.19 -1.14
C PRO A 58 0.09 15.90 -0.88
N PHE A 59 -1.04 16.03 -0.18
CA PHE A 59 -2.01 14.95 -0.03
C PHE A 59 -2.88 14.80 -1.29
N SER A 60 -3.01 13.58 -1.80
CA SER A 60 -3.93 13.21 -2.88
C SER A 60 -5.16 12.51 -2.32
N LYS A 61 -6.22 13.30 -2.13
CA LYS A 61 -7.51 12.83 -1.63
C LYS A 61 -8.09 11.68 -2.46
N ASN A 62 -8.02 11.80 -3.79
CA ASN A 62 -8.56 10.80 -4.70
C ASN A 62 -7.84 9.45 -4.54
N ALA A 63 -6.52 9.46 -4.41
CA ALA A 63 -5.73 8.25 -4.20
C ALA A 63 -6.00 7.62 -2.82
N ALA A 64 -6.10 8.45 -1.77
CA ALA A 64 -6.39 7.97 -0.41
C ALA A 64 -7.76 7.28 -0.31
N ILE A 65 -8.83 7.90 -0.85
CA ILE A 65 -10.18 7.31 -0.86
C ILE A 65 -10.19 6.03 -1.69
N TRP A 66 -9.62 6.07 -2.89
CA TRP A 66 -9.57 4.91 -3.78
C TRP A 66 -8.90 3.71 -3.10
N ALA A 67 -7.73 3.92 -2.51
CA ALA A 67 -6.98 2.90 -1.78
C ALA A 67 -7.78 2.31 -0.61
N ALA A 68 -8.43 3.18 0.17
CA ALA A 68 -9.25 2.78 1.29
C ALA A 68 -10.42 1.88 0.83
N LYS A 69 -11.06 2.23 -0.28
CA LYS A 69 -12.14 1.41 -0.88
C LYS A 69 -11.63 0.07 -1.38
N VAL A 70 -10.47 0.03 -2.03
CA VAL A 70 -9.84 -1.22 -2.47
C VAL A 70 -9.62 -2.15 -1.27
N VAL A 71 -9.01 -1.67 -0.20
CA VAL A 71 -8.75 -2.50 1.00
C VAL A 71 -10.04 -2.96 1.66
N TYR A 72 -10.99 -2.04 1.84
CA TYR A 72 -12.28 -2.35 2.45
C TYR A 72 -13.05 -3.43 1.69
N HIS A 73 -13.20 -3.27 0.37
CA HIS A 73 -13.91 -4.24 -0.45
C HIS A 73 -13.14 -5.54 -0.62
N SER A 74 -11.80 -5.52 -0.66
CA SER A 74 -10.98 -6.74 -0.69
C SER A 74 -11.20 -7.58 0.56
N ALA A 75 -11.27 -6.94 1.74
CA ALA A 75 -11.54 -7.62 3.00
C ALA A 75 -12.96 -8.20 3.05
N GLN A 76 -13.95 -7.47 2.52
CA GLN A 76 -15.32 -8.00 2.39
C GLN A 76 -15.37 -9.20 1.45
N LEU A 77 -14.73 -9.12 0.28
CA LEU A 77 -14.73 -10.17 -0.74
C LEU A 77 -13.98 -11.43 -0.29
N TYR A 78 -12.99 -11.28 0.59
CA TYR A 78 -12.33 -12.41 1.25
C TYR A 78 -13.29 -13.24 2.10
N LEU A 79 -14.23 -12.61 2.82
CA LEU A 79 -15.22 -13.31 3.66
C LEU A 79 -16.53 -13.65 2.92
N ILE A 80 -16.97 -12.77 2.01
CA ILE A 80 -18.26 -12.83 1.32
C ILE A 80 -18.00 -13.11 -0.15
N ARG A 81 -17.78 -14.38 -0.47
CA ARG A 81 -17.39 -14.77 -1.83
C ARG A 81 -18.53 -15.19 -2.74
N LYS A 82 -19.62 -15.72 -2.17
CA LYS A 82 -20.75 -16.29 -2.92
C LYS A 82 -21.36 -15.26 -3.88
N ASP A 83 -21.47 -15.62 -5.15
CA ASP A 83 -22.09 -14.84 -6.23
C ASP A 83 -21.45 -13.46 -6.54
N THR A 84 -20.20 -13.21 -6.09
CA THR A 84 -19.53 -11.90 -6.21
C THR A 84 -18.69 -11.69 -7.46
N THR A 85 -18.39 -12.75 -8.23
CA THR A 85 -17.50 -12.68 -9.41
C THR A 85 -17.92 -11.61 -10.41
N LYS A 86 -19.24 -11.46 -10.62
CA LYS A 86 -19.84 -10.47 -11.54
C LYS A 86 -19.69 -9.01 -11.08
N ASP A 87 -19.41 -8.79 -9.79
CA ASP A 87 -19.35 -7.47 -9.17
C ASP A 87 -17.90 -7.03 -8.86
N LEU A 88 -16.91 -7.90 -9.10
CA LEU A 88 -15.49 -7.61 -8.86
C LEU A 88 -15.02 -6.30 -9.49
N GLN A 89 -15.31 -6.08 -10.77
CA GLN A 89 -14.92 -4.86 -11.48
C GLN A 89 -15.65 -3.59 -10.99
N LYS A 90 -16.76 -3.74 -10.27
CA LYS A 90 -17.50 -2.61 -9.67
C LYS A 90 -16.96 -2.24 -8.30
N LEU A 91 -16.44 -3.23 -7.56
CA LEU A 91 -15.95 -3.06 -6.19
C LEU A 91 -14.45 -2.73 -6.16
N ILE A 92 -13.67 -3.38 -7.03
CA ILE A 92 -12.23 -3.18 -7.18
C ILE A 92 -11.99 -2.45 -8.50
N ILE A 93 -12.14 -1.13 -8.43
CA ILE A 93 -11.98 -0.24 -9.59
C ILE A 93 -10.50 0.12 -9.72
N ASP A 94 -9.96 0.08 -10.93
CA ASP A 94 -8.60 0.53 -11.20
C ASP A 94 -8.43 2.03 -10.91
N PHE A 95 -7.26 2.43 -10.41
CA PHE A 95 -6.95 3.83 -10.20
C PHE A 95 -6.92 4.61 -11.52
N GLN A 96 -7.83 5.58 -11.67
CA GLN A 96 -8.07 6.34 -12.91
C GLN A 96 -7.32 7.67 -13.00
N SER A 97 -6.71 8.15 -11.90
CA SER A 97 -5.96 9.41 -11.91
C SER A 97 -4.47 9.18 -12.19
N GLU A 98 -3.72 10.27 -12.37
CA GLU A 98 -2.28 10.23 -12.54
C GLU A 98 -1.60 9.61 -11.32
N LYS A 99 -0.69 8.66 -11.55
CA LYS A 99 0.11 8.02 -10.49
C LYS A 99 1.39 8.82 -10.28
N ASP A 100 1.28 9.93 -9.57
CA ASP A 100 2.43 10.69 -9.08
C ASP A 100 2.82 10.27 -7.63
N ILE A 101 3.87 10.87 -7.09
CA ILE A 101 4.37 10.57 -5.74
C ILE A 101 3.31 10.88 -4.67
N SER A 102 2.55 11.96 -4.87
CA SER A 102 1.44 12.31 -3.97
C SER A 102 0.38 11.20 -3.92
N ALA A 103 -0.02 10.69 -5.08
CA ALA A 103 -0.95 9.58 -5.19
C ALA A 103 -0.37 8.30 -4.56
N ILE A 104 0.90 7.98 -4.79
CA ILE A 104 1.55 6.79 -4.21
C ILE A 104 1.52 6.84 -2.69
N ILE A 105 1.98 7.93 -2.07
CA ILE A 105 2.10 8.02 -0.61
C ILE A 105 0.71 8.17 0.04
N SER A 106 -0.23 8.85 -0.60
CA SER A 106 -1.60 8.97 -0.09
C SER A 106 -2.36 7.65 -0.17
N ALA A 107 -2.19 6.88 -1.24
CA ALA A 107 -2.76 5.54 -1.36
C ALA A 107 -2.16 4.58 -0.32
N ASP A 108 -0.86 4.72 -0.06
CA ASP A 108 -0.11 3.89 0.87
C ASP A 108 -0.61 3.92 2.31
N LEU A 109 -1.32 4.99 2.71
CA LEU A 109 -1.94 5.09 4.03
C LEU A 109 -2.81 3.87 4.35
N THR A 110 -3.43 3.27 3.34
CA THR A 110 -4.29 2.09 3.48
C THR A 110 -3.80 0.91 2.65
N LEU A 111 -3.27 1.12 1.43
CA LEU A 111 -2.80 0.01 0.59
C LEU A 111 -1.70 -0.84 1.25
N ARG A 112 -0.93 -0.31 2.21
CA ARG A 112 0.09 -1.09 2.94
C ARG A 112 -0.45 -2.30 3.71
N PHE A 113 -1.78 -2.37 3.90
CA PHE A 113 -2.45 -3.51 4.51
C PHE A 113 -2.99 -4.53 3.49
N LEU A 114 -3.04 -4.16 2.20
CA LEU A 114 -3.55 -5.03 1.13
C LEU A 114 -2.73 -6.32 0.93
N PRO A 115 -1.39 -6.35 1.08
CA PRO A 115 -0.62 -7.59 0.94
C PRO A 115 -1.12 -8.74 1.83
N GLN A 116 -1.55 -8.46 3.06
CA GLN A 116 -2.06 -9.50 3.96
C GLN A 116 -3.38 -10.12 3.46
N ILE A 117 -4.24 -9.32 2.82
CA ILE A 117 -5.49 -9.81 2.23
C ILE A 117 -5.16 -10.62 0.97
N TYR A 118 -4.22 -10.15 0.16
CA TYR A 118 -3.72 -10.87 -1.01
C TYR A 118 -3.15 -12.24 -0.64
N ASP A 119 -2.27 -12.32 0.35
CA ASP A 119 -1.68 -13.59 0.82
C ASP A 119 -2.76 -14.54 1.37
N ALA A 120 -3.72 -13.99 2.15
CA ALA A 120 -4.83 -14.78 2.68
C ALA A 120 -5.72 -15.35 1.57
N LEU A 121 -6.00 -14.58 0.52
CA LEU A 121 -6.72 -15.04 -0.66
C LEU A 121 -5.97 -16.14 -1.40
N GLN A 122 -4.65 -15.97 -1.62
CA GLN A 122 -3.82 -16.99 -2.27
C GLN A 122 -3.84 -18.33 -1.54
N VAL A 123 -3.81 -18.30 -0.20
CA VAL A 123 -3.88 -19.51 0.63
C VAL A 123 -5.27 -20.14 0.59
N ALA A 124 -6.32 -19.33 0.55
CA ALA A 124 -7.70 -19.80 0.54
C ALA A 124 -8.11 -20.43 -0.81
N ASP A 125 -7.80 -19.75 -1.92
CA ASP A 125 -8.09 -20.19 -3.29
C ASP A 125 -7.16 -19.47 -4.27
N SER A 126 -6.08 -20.12 -4.71
CA SER A 126 -5.07 -19.52 -5.59
C SER A 126 -5.58 -19.16 -6.98
N GLU A 127 -6.72 -19.72 -7.40
CA GLU A 127 -7.34 -19.45 -8.70
C GLU A 127 -8.40 -18.33 -8.62
N ASP A 128 -8.54 -17.70 -7.46
CA ASP A 128 -9.49 -16.63 -7.26
C ASP A 128 -9.18 -15.42 -8.17
N PRO A 129 -10.11 -14.98 -9.04
CA PRO A 129 -9.86 -13.88 -9.97
C PRO A 129 -9.57 -12.52 -9.28
N LEU A 130 -9.93 -12.36 -8.00
CA LEU A 130 -9.58 -11.19 -7.20
C LEU A 130 -8.06 -11.07 -7.00
N ILE A 131 -7.36 -12.20 -6.84
CA ILE A 131 -5.89 -12.23 -6.63
C ILE A 131 -5.20 -11.46 -7.73
N LYS A 132 -5.57 -11.69 -9.00
CA LYS A 132 -4.94 -11.02 -10.13
C LYS A 132 -5.18 -9.50 -10.13
N MET A 133 -6.38 -9.08 -9.72
CA MET A 133 -6.70 -7.65 -9.61
C MET A 133 -5.87 -6.98 -8.50
N LEU A 134 -5.74 -7.64 -7.34
CA LEU A 134 -4.94 -7.12 -6.23
C LEU A 134 -3.45 -7.11 -6.56
N GLU A 135 -2.94 -8.15 -7.21
CA GLU A 135 -1.56 -8.22 -7.70
C GLU A 135 -1.26 -7.04 -8.63
N ASN A 136 -2.14 -6.75 -9.59
CA ASN A 136 -1.95 -5.63 -10.51
C ASN A 136 -1.94 -4.28 -9.79
N ILE A 137 -2.81 -4.09 -8.78
CA ILE A 137 -2.83 -2.90 -7.94
C ILE A 137 -1.53 -2.77 -7.15
N LEU A 138 -1.07 -3.86 -6.51
CA LEU A 138 0.16 -3.89 -5.74
C LEU A 138 1.39 -3.66 -6.62
N LYS A 139 1.45 -4.20 -7.84
CA LYS A 139 2.52 -3.90 -8.80
C LYS A 139 2.52 -2.44 -9.22
N LYS A 140 1.34 -1.84 -9.45
CA LYS A 140 1.21 -0.41 -9.82
C LYS A 140 1.62 0.51 -8.66
N PHE A 141 1.25 0.15 -7.42
CA PHE A 141 1.53 0.87 -6.18
C PHE A 141 2.53 0.09 -5.29
N HIS A 142 3.65 -0.34 -5.87
CA HIS A 142 4.60 -1.28 -5.25
C HIS A 142 5.25 -0.77 -3.96
N TYR A 143 5.23 0.54 -3.68
CA TYR A 143 5.64 1.07 -2.38
C TYR A 143 4.84 0.47 -1.20
N SER A 144 3.54 0.23 -1.41
CA SER A 144 2.68 -0.43 -0.42
C SER A 144 2.87 -1.93 -0.34
N ALA A 145 3.58 -2.50 -1.30
CA ALA A 145 3.83 -3.93 -1.42
C ALA A 145 5.28 -4.31 -1.06
N VAL A 146 6.08 -3.39 -0.53
CA VAL A 146 7.45 -3.69 -0.10
C VAL A 146 7.43 -4.80 0.95
N GLY A 147 8.13 -5.90 0.66
CA GLY A 147 8.14 -7.11 1.49
C GLY A 147 7.16 -8.20 1.05
N CYS A 148 6.31 -7.94 0.06
CA CYS A 148 5.51 -8.94 -0.65
C CYS A 148 6.32 -9.55 -1.80
N ASP A 149 6.12 -10.84 -2.07
CA ASP A 149 6.73 -11.52 -3.21
C ASP A 149 5.97 -11.18 -4.50
N LEU A 150 6.41 -10.09 -5.14
CA LEU A 150 5.85 -9.61 -6.40
C LEU A 150 6.94 -9.52 -7.45
N ASP A 151 6.59 -9.98 -8.64
CA ASP A 151 7.38 -9.72 -9.82
C ASP A 151 7.25 -8.24 -10.21
N LEU A 152 8.33 -7.51 -9.99
CA LEU A 152 8.51 -6.09 -10.30
C LEU A 152 9.53 -5.89 -11.44
N GLU A 153 9.71 -6.90 -12.29
CA GLU A 153 10.52 -6.77 -13.49
C GLU A 153 10.01 -5.64 -14.40
N GLY A 154 10.96 -4.94 -15.05
CA GLY A 154 10.65 -3.85 -15.98
C GLY A 154 10.47 -2.47 -15.33
N ILE A 155 10.51 -2.34 -14.00
CA ILE A 155 10.56 -1.03 -13.34
C ILE A 155 11.93 -0.37 -13.61
N ASN A 156 11.90 0.85 -14.15
CA ASN A 156 13.08 1.70 -14.22
C ASN A 156 13.31 2.34 -12.85
N TRP A 157 14.10 1.70 -12.00
CA TRP A 157 14.36 2.14 -10.63
C TRP A 157 15.09 3.48 -10.53
N GLU A 158 15.92 3.84 -11.52
CA GLU A 158 16.56 5.16 -11.57
C GLU A 158 15.52 6.27 -11.67
N LYS A 159 14.51 6.08 -12.54
CA LYS A 159 13.40 7.01 -12.70
C LYS A 159 12.41 6.95 -11.53
N GLU A 160 12.06 5.76 -11.07
CA GLU A 160 11.10 5.57 -9.97
C GLU A 160 11.58 6.24 -8.68
N LEU A 161 12.88 6.18 -8.40
CA LEU A 161 13.51 6.72 -7.19
C LEU A 161 14.27 8.03 -7.45
N GLU A 162 13.85 8.81 -8.45
CA GLU A 162 14.46 10.10 -8.77
C GLU A 162 14.20 11.15 -7.67
N ASP A 163 12.96 11.19 -7.15
CA ASP A 163 12.61 12.09 -6.04
C ASP A 163 13.28 11.67 -4.74
N LYS A 164 14.00 12.60 -4.12
CA LYS A 164 14.85 12.31 -2.95
C LYS A 164 14.03 11.92 -1.72
N THR A 165 12.86 12.53 -1.51
CA THR A 165 12.02 12.26 -0.35
C THR A 165 11.38 10.89 -0.49
N TYR A 166 10.76 10.62 -1.65
CA TYR A 166 10.17 9.32 -1.95
C TYR A 166 11.21 8.20 -1.92
N ARG A 167 12.39 8.42 -2.52
CA ARG A 167 13.50 7.45 -2.46
C ARG A 167 13.85 7.08 -1.03
N LYS A 168 14.02 8.06 -0.13
CA LYS A 168 14.36 7.75 1.26
C LYS A 168 13.27 6.91 1.93
N LEU A 169 12.00 7.31 1.79
CA LEU A 169 10.87 6.55 2.34
C LEU A 169 10.85 5.11 1.83
N TYR A 170 11.12 4.92 0.54
CA TYR A 170 11.19 3.61 -0.11
C TYR A 170 12.32 2.75 0.47
N LEU A 171 13.53 3.31 0.57
CA LEU A 171 14.70 2.61 1.11
C LEU A 171 14.49 2.25 2.59
N GLU A 172 14.00 3.17 3.41
CA GLU A 172 13.68 2.91 4.82
C GLU A 172 12.71 1.73 4.96
N ARG A 173 11.68 1.68 4.13
CA ARG A 173 10.72 0.57 4.15
C ARG A 173 11.34 -0.76 3.70
N ILE A 174 12.21 -0.76 2.69
CA ILE A 174 12.96 -1.96 2.28
C ILE A 174 13.75 -2.51 3.47
N VAL A 175 14.39 -1.62 4.23
CA VAL A 175 15.19 -1.99 5.41
C VAL A 175 14.32 -2.50 6.55
N GLU A 176 13.22 -1.81 6.85
CA GLU A 176 12.24 -2.20 7.87
C GLU A 176 11.68 -3.60 7.60
N LYS A 177 11.29 -3.86 6.35
CA LYS A 177 10.66 -5.13 5.93
C LYS A 177 11.67 -6.22 5.59
N LYS A 178 12.98 -5.92 5.59
CA LYS A 178 14.02 -6.84 5.13
C LYS A 178 13.70 -7.42 3.75
N ALA A 179 13.25 -6.56 2.82
CA ALA A 179 12.82 -6.96 1.49
C ALA A 179 14.03 -7.28 0.59
N TYR A 180 14.63 -8.47 0.78
CA TYR A 180 15.81 -8.92 0.03
C TYR A 180 15.66 -8.81 -1.49
N PRO A 181 14.55 -9.25 -2.12
CA PRO A 181 14.42 -9.17 -3.58
C PRO A 181 14.61 -7.75 -4.13
N LEU A 182 14.13 -6.73 -3.40
CA LEU A 182 14.33 -5.32 -3.75
C LEU A 182 15.72 -4.82 -3.38
N ALA A 183 16.20 -5.15 -2.17
CA ALA A 183 17.51 -4.73 -1.68
C ALA A 183 18.67 -5.28 -2.50
N GLU A 184 18.44 -6.38 -3.24
CA GLU A 184 19.40 -7.02 -4.11
C GLU A 184 19.34 -6.52 -5.58
N ILE A 185 18.46 -5.58 -5.91
CA ILE A 185 18.49 -4.91 -7.22
C ILE A 185 19.72 -3.99 -7.25
N PRO A 186 20.63 -4.07 -8.26
CA PRO A 186 21.92 -3.37 -8.23
C PRO A 186 21.83 -1.87 -7.91
N TYR A 187 20.90 -1.14 -8.54
CA TYR A 187 20.71 0.28 -8.28
C TYR A 187 20.22 0.57 -6.85
N ILE A 188 19.24 -0.19 -6.35
CA ILE A 188 18.75 -0.05 -4.97
C ILE A 188 19.83 -0.44 -3.97
N ASN A 189 20.57 -1.51 -4.23
CA ASN A 189 21.68 -1.97 -3.40
C ASN A 189 22.74 -0.87 -3.26
N GLN A 190 23.11 -0.22 -4.36
CA GLN A 190 24.03 0.91 -4.35
C GLN A 190 23.51 2.05 -3.47
N LEU A 191 22.23 2.41 -3.59
CA LEU A 191 21.60 3.44 -2.76
C LEU A 191 21.63 3.06 -1.28
N LEU A 192 21.26 1.82 -0.94
CA LEU A 192 21.29 1.30 0.44
C LEU A 192 22.70 1.34 1.03
N MET A 193 23.71 0.88 0.28
CA MET A 193 25.11 0.90 0.75
C MET A 193 25.61 2.32 0.99
N ALA A 194 25.20 3.28 0.14
CA ALA A 194 25.52 4.69 0.31
C ALA A 194 24.87 5.28 1.58
N GLU A 195 23.59 4.99 1.83
CA GLU A 195 22.87 5.45 3.03
C GLU A 195 23.40 4.79 4.32
N PHE A 196 23.79 3.52 4.26
CA PHE A 196 24.32 2.81 5.43
C PHE A 196 25.71 3.27 5.84
N GLY A 197 26.58 3.55 4.86
CA GLY A 197 27.99 3.88 5.10
C GLY A 197 28.67 2.88 6.06
N MET A 198 29.33 3.41 7.10
CA MET A 198 30.03 2.59 8.10
C MET A 198 29.08 1.81 9.03
N HIS A 199 27.77 2.13 9.03
CA HIS A 199 26.77 1.53 9.92
C HIS A 199 26.00 0.37 9.28
N LYS A 200 26.44 -0.15 8.13
CA LYS A 200 25.83 -1.31 7.45
C LYS A 200 25.56 -2.48 8.37
N TYR A 201 26.49 -2.79 9.28
CA TYR A 201 26.35 -3.90 10.23
C TYR A 201 25.28 -3.67 11.31
N ILE A 202 24.88 -2.41 11.55
CA ILE A 202 23.81 -2.05 12.49
C ILE A 202 22.46 -2.14 11.77
N PHE A 203 22.36 -1.58 10.57
CA PHE A 203 21.09 -1.55 9.83
C PHE A 203 20.74 -2.90 9.21
N TRP A 204 21.70 -3.57 8.59
CA TRP A 204 21.47 -4.86 7.92
C TRP A 204 22.77 -5.63 7.68
N ARG A 205 23.18 -6.42 8.67
CA ARG A 205 24.43 -7.19 8.64
C ARG A 205 24.51 -8.17 7.47
N GLU A 206 23.42 -8.85 7.17
CA GLU A 206 23.35 -9.97 6.22
C GLU A 206 23.25 -9.52 4.75
N LEU A 207 22.87 -8.26 4.48
CA LEU A 207 22.69 -7.78 3.12
C LEU A 207 24.01 -7.82 2.34
N LYS A 208 24.01 -8.42 1.16
CA LYS A 208 25.18 -8.49 0.29
C LYS A 208 25.38 -7.17 -0.43
N ASN A 209 26.63 -6.79 -0.66
CA ASN A 209 26.97 -5.73 -1.61
C ASN A 209 27.13 -6.40 -2.98
N ILE A 210 26.28 -6.02 -3.94
CA ILE A 210 26.17 -6.69 -5.25
C ILE A 210 27.11 -6.06 -6.28
N ASN A 211 27.70 -4.91 -5.95
CA ASN A 211 28.72 -4.26 -6.78
C ASN A 211 30.14 -4.81 -6.52
N ASN A 212 30.26 -5.97 -5.85
CA ASN A 212 31.52 -6.71 -5.64
C ASN A 212 31.49 -8.07 -6.34
#